data_AF-A0A164IX10-F1
#
_entry.id   AF-A0A164IX10-F1
#
_cell.length_a   1.000
_cell.length_b   1.000
_cell.length_c   1.000
_cell.angle_alpha   90.00
_cell.angle_beta   90.00
_cell.angle_gamma   90.00
#
_symmetry.space_group_name_H-M   'P 1'
#
loop_
_entity.id
_entity.type
_entity.pdbx_description
1 polymer ?
#
loop_
_entity_poly.entity_id
_entity_poly.type
_entity_poly.pdbx_seq_one_letter_code
_entity_poly.pdbx_strand_id
1 'polypeptide(L)'
;MPAVSACAPCSVCSGPVTDDPPVCADCASLPLCDSCGLPAAEPRLTVDDGIRCPDCLTGWHRCESCDLYTDHTGTPTVDDGYVCDSCRRCNYRECADCGLLTIETRSLDNGNVVCPDCGTDYSACPDCGDLISGEGRYCSWCRDDDADDRLHEYSYKPDPEFHGRGPLFLGMELEIKTPQAVFGDCVDLALDRLGDLAYLKEDGSIGCGFELVTHPMSYAWAMRRFPWPLLGQLHALGAYTDTGVGLHVHVSRAGFSSPAHVFRWMKFFYRNQTHATTLARRDPDYWASFSPRARARVADFAKGERWAFGRTQAINVQPEHTFEVRIFASSLVPQQVQAALAFVAGSIEYTRHLTAGDIARRRGWEWPAFVAWIRSHPEYRPLLAEMEDLACAS
;
A
#
# COMPACT_ATOMS: atom_id res chain seq x y z
N MET A 1 -4.92 37.53 -67.92
CA MET A 1 -3.92 37.26 -66.85
C MET A 1 -4.59 37.53 -65.52
N PRO A 2 -4.33 36.72 -64.49
CA PRO A 2 -5.06 35.52 -64.12
C PRO A 2 -6.17 35.79 -63.10
N ALA A 3 -7.11 34.84 -62.98
CA ALA A 3 -8.13 34.86 -61.94
C ALA A 3 -7.46 34.93 -60.56
N VAL A 4 -7.88 35.91 -59.75
CA VAL A 4 -7.47 35.98 -58.34
C VAL A 4 -8.08 34.76 -57.67
N SER A 5 -7.24 33.77 -57.36
CA SER A 5 -7.65 32.59 -56.60
C SER A 5 -8.21 33.07 -55.27
N ALA A 6 -9.52 32.88 -55.05
CA ALA A 6 -10.14 33.23 -53.78
C ALA A 6 -9.50 32.34 -52.71
N CYS A 7 -8.76 32.93 -51.78
CA CYS A 7 -8.24 32.18 -50.64
C CYS A 7 -9.42 31.69 -49.80
N ALA A 8 -9.52 30.37 -49.63
CA ALA A 8 -10.45 29.78 -48.67
C ALA A 8 -9.82 29.80 -47.27
N PRO A 9 -10.61 29.96 -46.20
CA PRO A 9 -10.08 29.83 -44.84
C PRO A 9 -9.70 28.38 -44.54
N CYS A 10 -8.61 28.18 -43.82
CA CYS A 10 -8.12 26.89 -43.35
C CYS A 10 -9.20 26.26 -42.47
N SER A 11 -9.57 25.01 -42.74
CA SER A 11 -10.60 24.31 -41.97
C SER A 11 -10.21 24.04 -40.52
N VAL A 12 -8.93 24.27 -40.16
CA VAL A 12 -8.38 24.02 -38.82
C VAL A 12 -8.13 25.33 -38.06
N CYS A 13 -7.41 26.30 -38.66
CA CYS A 13 -7.01 27.56 -37.99
C CYS A 13 -7.66 28.81 -38.58
N SER A 14 -8.51 28.69 -39.60
CA SER A 14 -9.13 29.79 -40.34
C SER A 14 -8.17 30.75 -41.08
N GLY A 15 -6.87 30.45 -41.14
CA GLY A 15 -5.89 31.21 -41.94
C GLY A 15 -6.08 31.03 -43.46
N PRO A 16 -5.62 31.95 -44.32
CA PRO A 16 -5.86 31.86 -45.77
C PRO A 16 -5.11 30.68 -46.43
N VAL A 17 -5.81 29.91 -47.27
CA VAL A 17 -5.26 28.75 -48.02
C VAL A 17 -5.75 28.76 -49.47
N THR A 18 -4.96 28.14 -50.35
CA THR A 18 -5.27 27.99 -51.78
C THR A 18 -5.55 26.53 -52.19
N ASP A 19 -5.47 25.59 -51.24
CA ASP A 19 -5.53 24.14 -51.48
C ASP A 19 -6.93 23.57 -51.19
N ASP A 20 -7.26 22.40 -51.76
CA ASP A 20 -8.51 21.65 -51.54
C ASP A 20 -8.19 20.20 -51.12
N PRO A 21 -8.54 19.75 -49.89
CA PRO A 21 -9.25 20.49 -48.84
C PRO A 21 -8.41 21.65 -48.28
N PRO A 22 -9.04 22.75 -47.81
CA PRO A 22 -8.33 23.95 -47.39
C PRO A 22 -7.65 23.76 -46.04
N VAL A 23 -6.46 23.16 -46.03
CA VAL A 23 -5.61 22.99 -44.84
C VAL A 23 -4.24 23.63 -45.12
N CYS A 24 -3.82 24.60 -44.32
CA CYS A 24 -2.50 25.23 -44.50
C CYS A 24 -1.36 24.27 -44.13
N ALA A 25 -0.15 24.53 -44.66
CA ALA A 25 1.02 23.70 -44.44
C ALA A 25 1.34 23.46 -42.94
N ASP A 26 1.17 24.48 -42.09
CA ASP A 26 1.39 24.36 -40.65
C ASP A 26 0.40 23.36 -40.03
N CYS A 27 -0.88 23.45 -40.40
CA CYS A 27 -1.91 22.53 -39.92
C CYS A 27 -1.77 21.11 -40.49
N ALA A 28 -1.23 20.95 -41.70
CA ALA A 28 -1.01 19.64 -42.31
C ALA A 28 0.03 18.79 -41.55
N SER A 29 0.86 19.43 -40.72
CA SER A 29 1.87 18.75 -39.89
C SER A 29 1.34 18.28 -38.52
N LEU A 30 0.12 18.65 -38.16
CA LEU A 30 -0.50 18.26 -36.90
C LEU A 30 -0.90 16.78 -36.90
N PRO A 31 -1.00 16.14 -35.72
CA PRO A 31 -1.55 14.79 -35.60
C PRO A 31 -2.97 14.71 -36.18
N LEU A 32 -3.27 13.62 -36.88
CA LEU A 32 -4.59 13.39 -37.46
C LEU A 32 -5.54 12.89 -36.38
N CYS A 33 -6.79 13.35 -36.41
CA CYS A 33 -7.83 12.76 -35.61
C CYS A 33 -8.20 11.39 -36.18
N ASP A 34 -8.15 10.35 -35.36
CA ASP A 34 -8.43 8.97 -35.77
C ASP A 34 -9.91 8.72 -36.14
N SER A 35 -10.80 9.73 -35.99
CA SER A 35 -12.23 9.62 -36.30
C SER A 35 -12.57 10.29 -37.64
N CYS A 36 -12.21 11.56 -37.80
CA CYS A 36 -12.52 12.32 -39.02
C CYS A 36 -11.35 12.37 -40.03
N GLY A 37 -10.16 11.94 -39.65
CA GLY A 37 -8.95 11.98 -40.50
C GLY A 37 -8.39 13.38 -40.74
N LEU A 38 -8.96 14.42 -40.13
CA LEU A 38 -8.50 15.80 -40.26
C LEU A 38 -7.42 16.12 -39.21
N PRO A 39 -6.49 17.04 -39.50
CA PRO A 39 -5.50 17.46 -38.51
C PRO A 39 -6.15 18.12 -37.28
N ALA A 40 -5.75 17.67 -36.08
CA ALA A 40 -6.28 18.14 -34.82
C ALA A 40 -5.42 19.29 -34.27
N ALA A 41 -5.97 20.52 -34.25
CA ALA A 41 -5.32 21.68 -33.63
C ALA A 41 -5.08 21.48 -32.12
N GLU A 42 -6.03 20.86 -31.43
CA GLU A 42 -5.94 20.51 -30.02
C GLU A 42 -6.14 18.99 -29.86
N PRO A 43 -5.11 18.17 -30.12
CA PRO A 43 -5.24 16.73 -30.04
C PRO A 43 -5.49 16.32 -28.59
N ARG A 44 -6.49 15.46 -28.39
CA ARG A 44 -6.81 14.85 -27.10
C ARG A 44 -6.55 13.35 -27.17
N LEU A 45 -5.83 12.83 -26.19
CA LEU A 45 -5.49 11.42 -26.09
C LEU A 45 -6.64 10.63 -25.49
N THR A 46 -6.91 9.46 -26.05
CA THR A 46 -7.92 8.53 -25.55
C THR A 46 -7.28 7.39 -24.75
N VAL A 47 -8.09 6.65 -24.00
CA VAL A 47 -7.66 5.48 -23.23
C VAL A 47 -7.14 4.33 -24.09
N ASP A 48 -7.45 4.34 -25.39
CA ASP A 48 -6.99 3.34 -26.37
C ASP A 48 -5.78 3.84 -27.19
N ASP A 49 -4.98 4.76 -26.63
CA ASP A 49 -3.82 5.39 -27.27
C ASP A 49 -4.13 6.15 -28.58
N GLY A 50 -5.39 6.54 -28.78
CA GLY A 50 -5.87 7.25 -29.96
C GLY A 50 -5.85 8.78 -29.81
N ILE A 51 -6.00 9.48 -30.95
CA ILE A 51 -6.08 10.94 -31.02
C ILE A 51 -7.46 11.38 -31.52
N ARG A 52 -8.09 12.30 -30.79
CA ARG A 52 -9.35 12.95 -31.18
C ARG A 52 -9.19 14.47 -31.26
N CYS A 53 -9.85 15.09 -32.24
CA CYS A 53 -10.05 16.53 -32.26
C CYS A 53 -11.24 16.92 -31.36
N PRO A 54 -11.36 18.20 -30.95
CA PRO A 54 -12.46 18.67 -30.11
C PRO A 54 -13.86 18.36 -30.66
N ASP A 55 -14.06 18.48 -31.97
CA ASP A 55 -15.36 18.21 -32.60
C ASP A 55 -15.78 16.73 -32.49
N CYS A 56 -14.81 15.82 -32.65
CA CYS A 56 -15.04 14.37 -32.57
C CYS A 56 -15.11 13.85 -31.12
N LEU A 57 -14.87 14.70 -30.11
CA LEU A 57 -15.03 14.36 -28.70
C LEU A 57 -16.44 14.60 -28.15
N THR A 58 -17.39 14.99 -29.00
CA THR A 58 -18.77 15.16 -28.57
C THR A 58 -19.30 13.86 -27.95
N GLY A 59 -19.67 13.89 -26.67
CA GLY A 59 -20.14 12.72 -25.91
C GLY A 59 -19.05 11.85 -25.28
N TRP A 60 -17.78 12.26 -25.37
CA TRP A 60 -16.68 11.62 -24.63
C TRP A 60 -16.50 12.27 -23.26
N HIS A 61 -15.95 11.49 -22.33
CA HIS A 61 -15.69 11.93 -20.96
C HIS A 61 -14.19 11.93 -20.69
N ARG A 62 -13.69 13.02 -20.10
CA ARG A 62 -12.32 13.05 -19.59
C ARG A 62 -12.28 12.27 -18.27
N CYS A 63 -11.44 11.24 -18.20
CA CYS A 63 -11.26 10.49 -16.98
C CYS A 63 -10.58 11.35 -15.92
N GLU A 64 -11.18 11.46 -14.74
CA GLU A 64 -10.61 12.24 -13.61
C GLU A 64 -9.32 11.62 -13.03
N SER A 65 -9.06 10.33 -13.26
CA SER A 65 -7.92 9.61 -12.69
C SER A 65 -6.67 9.63 -13.58
N CYS A 66 -6.83 9.42 -14.89
CA CYS A 66 -5.69 9.34 -15.83
C CYS A 66 -5.65 10.48 -16.85
N ASP A 67 -6.59 11.43 -16.77
CA ASP A 67 -6.74 12.56 -17.69
C ASP A 67 -6.99 12.22 -19.18
N LEU A 68 -7.06 10.93 -19.53
CA LEU A 68 -7.37 10.46 -20.87
C LEU A 68 -8.88 10.46 -21.14
N TYR A 69 -9.26 10.58 -22.41
CA TYR A 69 -10.67 10.55 -22.82
C TYR A 69 -11.15 9.12 -23.05
N THR A 70 -12.26 8.77 -22.41
CA THR A 70 -13.03 7.55 -22.66
C THR A 70 -14.30 7.91 -23.41
N ASP A 71 -14.82 6.97 -24.17
CA ASP A 71 -16.10 7.15 -24.85
C ASP A 71 -17.26 7.21 -23.83
N HIS A 72 -18.48 7.07 -24.32
CA HIS A 72 -19.73 7.06 -23.54
C HIS A 72 -19.84 5.91 -22.52
N THR A 73 -18.83 5.04 -22.39
CA THR A 73 -18.76 4.00 -21.35
C THR A 73 -18.13 4.47 -20.03
N GLY A 74 -17.71 5.74 -19.95
CA GLY A 74 -17.27 6.34 -18.70
C GLY A 74 -18.27 6.07 -17.57
N THR A 75 -17.79 5.57 -16.44
CA THR A 75 -18.64 5.29 -15.27
C THR A 75 -18.65 6.52 -14.36
N PRO A 76 -19.82 7.01 -13.92
CA PRO A 76 -19.91 8.22 -13.11
C PRO A 76 -19.34 8.03 -11.70
N THR A 77 -18.82 9.11 -11.13
CA THR A 77 -18.21 9.16 -9.79
C THR A 77 -19.03 10.04 -8.85
N VAL A 78 -18.71 9.97 -7.56
CA VAL A 78 -19.34 10.81 -6.53
C VAL A 78 -19.00 12.30 -6.67
N ASP A 79 -17.94 12.64 -7.43
CA ASP A 79 -17.48 14.01 -7.67
C ASP A 79 -18.08 14.62 -8.95
N ASP A 80 -19.24 14.11 -9.39
CA ASP A 80 -19.90 14.48 -10.66
C ASP A 80 -19.00 14.27 -11.91
N GLY A 81 -17.99 13.41 -11.79
CA GLY A 81 -17.02 13.08 -12.82
C GLY A 81 -17.27 11.74 -13.49
N TYR A 82 -16.28 11.29 -14.27
CA TYR A 82 -16.30 9.99 -14.95
C TYR A 82 -14.93 9.34 -14.90
N VAL A 83 -14.91 8.02 -14.84
CA VAL A 83 -13.69 7.21 -14.94
C VAL A 83 -13.79 6.16 -16.02
N CYS A 84 -12.66 5.84 -16.64
CA CYS A 84 -12.56 4.73 -17.58
C CYS A 84 -12.54 3.38 -16.85
N ASP A 85 -12.86 2.31 -17.57
CA ASP A 85 -12.94 0.94 -17.01
C ASP A 85 -11.61 0.47 -16.39
N SER A 86 -10.47 0.86 -16.95
CA SER A 86 -9.15 0.54 -16.38
C SER A 86 -8.95 1.22 -15.01
N CYS A 87 -9.18 2.53 -14.93
CA CYS A 87 -9.06 3.27 -13.67
C CYS A 87 -10.09 2.78 -12.63
N ARG A 88 -11.32 2.48 -13.08
CA ARG A 88 -12.37 1.89 -12.24
C ARG A 88 -11.86 0.66 -11.50
N ARG A 89 -11.24 -0.29 -12.22
CA ARG A 89 -10.78 -1.57 -11.64
C ARG A 89 -9.59 -1.43 -10.71
N CYS A 90 -8.74 -0.45 -10.94
CA CYS A 90 -7.52 -0.28 -10.16
C CYS A 90 -7.77 0.47 -8.85
N ASN A 91 -8.56 1.55 -8.90
CA ASN A 91 -8.54 2.58 -7.85
C ASN A 91 -9.92 2.91 -7.27
N TYR A 92 -11.01 2.46 -7.89
CA TYR A 92 -12.36 2.84 -7.47
C TYR A 92 -13.14 1.64 -6.94
N ARG A 93 -14.07 1.94 -6.03
CA ARG A 93 -15.09 1.02 -5.53
C ARG A 93 -16.47 1.59 -5.76
N GLU A 94 -17.44 0.71 -5.96
CA GLU A 94 -18.84 1.09 -6.13
C GLU A 94 -19.48 1.26 -4.75
N CYS A 95 -20.10 2.43 -4.52
CA CYS A 95 -20.87 2.69 -3.31
C CYS A 95 -22.13 1.83 -3.29
N ALA A 96 -22.34 1.06 -2.22
CA ALA A 96 -23.51 0.18 -2.09
C ALA A 96 -24.86 0.92 -2.08
N ASP A 97 -24.85 2.21 -1.72
CA ASP A 97 -26.09 3.00 -1.56
C ASP A 97 -26.44 3.78 -2.81
N CYS A 98 -25.50 4.54 -3.37
CA CYS A 98 -25.77 5.39 -4.54
C CYS A 98 -25.34 4.77 -5.87
N GLY A 99 -24.58 3.66 -5.86
CA GLY A 99 -24.07 2.99 -7.06
C GLY A 99 -22.98 3.77 -7.82
N LEU A 100 -22.56 4.93 -7.32
CA LEU A 100 -21.48 5.73 -7.92
C LEU A 100 -20.11 5.22 -7.46
N LEU A 101 -19.10 5.50 -8.28
CA LEU A 101 -17.72 5.13 -7.97
C LEU A 101 -17.05 6.18 -7.06
N THR A 102 -16.25 5.69 -6.12
CA THR A 102 -15.45 6.52 -5.20
C THR A 102 -14.10 5.86 -4.92
N ILE A 103 -13.08 6.67 -4.64
CA ILE A 103 -11.78 6.21 -4.12
C ILE A 103 -11.86 6.11 -2.59
N GLU A 104 -12.50 7.10 -1.96
CA GLU A 104 -12.69 7.13 -0.51
C GLU A 104 -13.92 6.31 -0.14
N THR A 105 -13.71 5.27 0.66
CA THR A 105 -14.79 4.37 1.11
C THR A 105 -14.85 4.32 2.61
N ARG A 106 -16.07 4.16 3.14
CA ARG A 106 -16.34 3.80 4.52
C ARG A 106 -16.95 2.41 4.57
N SER A 107 -16.40 1.55 5.41
CA SER A 107 -16.87 0.18 5.57
C SER A 107 -18.14 0.14 6.40
N LEU A 108 -19.11 -0.66 5.95
CA LEU A 108 -20.28 -1.05 6.72
C LEU A 108 -19.99 -2.37 7.45
N ASP A 109 -20.63 -2.58 8.60
CA ASP A 109 -20.50 -3.78 9.42
C ASP A 109 -21.01 -5.08 8.76
N ASN A 110 -21.70 -4.95 7.63
CA ASN A 110 -22.14 -6.07 6.79
C ASN A 110 -21.16 -6.41 5.65
N GLY A 111 -20.00 -5.75 5.60
CA GLY A 111 -18.95 -5.98 4.60
C GLY A 111 -19.10 -5.16 3.31
N ASN A 112 -20.18 -4.39 3.15
CA ASN A 112 -20.31 -3.44 2.05
C ASN A 112 -19.47 -2.18 2.30
N VAL A 113 -19.29 -1.37 1.26
CA VAL A 113 -18.65 -0.06 1.35
C VAL A 113 -19.56 1.03 0.80
N VAL A 114 -19.48 2.22 1.39
CA VAL A 114 -20.21 3.41 0.95
C VAL A 114 -19.27 4.58 0.75
N CYS A 115 -19.65 5.56 -0.07
CA CYS A 115 -18.92 6.82 -0.19
C CYS A 115 -19.04 7.67 1.08
N PRO A 116 -18.20 8.70 1.26
CA PRO A 116 -18.23 9.52 2.47
C PRO A 116 -19.59 10.18 2.72
N ASP A 117 -20.27 10.61 1.65
CA ASP A 117 -21.57 11.26 1.72
C ASP A 117 -22.68 10.30 2.17
N CYS A 118 -22.83 9.15 1.50
CA CYS A 118 -23.79 8.11 1.94
C CYS A 118 -23.44 7.59 3.35
N GLY A 119 -22.15 7.55 3.69
CA GLY A 119 -21.69 7.17 5.02
C GLY A 119 -22.18 8.08 6.15
N THR A 120 -22.65 9.28 5.84
CA THR A 120 -23.22 10.19 6.86
C THR A 120 -24.57 9.75 7.40
N ASP A 121 -25.28 8.88 6.69
CA ASP A 121 -26.57 8.33 7.11
C ASP A 121 -26.42 7.20 8.16
N TYR A 122 -25.18 6.78 8.45
CA TYR A 122 -24.88 5.70 9.36
C TYR A 122 -24.19 6.19 10.64
N SER A 123 -24.40 5.44 11.72
CA SER A 123 -23.64 5.62 12.95
C SER A 123 -22.37 4.76 12.92
N ALA A 124 -21.23 5.34 13.31
CA ALA A 124 -20.01 4.57 13.47
C ALA A 124 -20.04 3.75 14.76
N CYS A 125 -19.59 2.50 14.70
CA CYS A 125 -19.39 1.67 15.87
C CYS A 125 -18.28 2.29 16.76
N PRO A 126 -18.55 2.54 18.06
CA PRO A 126 -17.57 3.15 18.96
C PRO A 126 -16.28 2.36 19.13
N ASP A 127 -16.35 1.04 18.99
CA ASP A 127 -15.20 0.16 19.28
C ASP A 127 -14.33 -0.05 18.05
N CYS A 128 -14.97 -0.09 16.88
CA CYS A 128 -14.38 -0.67 15.68
C CYS A 128 -14.33 0.32 14.50
N GLY A 129 -15.11 1.40 14.57
CA GLY A 129 -15.15 2.48 13.58
C GLY A 129 -15.99 2.20 12.33
N ASP A 130 -16.36 0.94 12.07
CA ASP A 130 -17.23 0.58 10.95
C ASP A 130 -18.63 1.18 11.11
N LEU A 131 -19.25 1.51 9.98
CA LEU A 131 -20.60 2.05 9.92
C LEU A 131 -21.64 0.95 10.19
N ILE A 132 -22.55 1.20 11.11
CA ILE A 132 -23.56 0.23 11.54
C ILE A 132 -24.73 0.29 10.56
N SER A 133 -24.95 -0.78 9.78
CA SER A 133 -26.03 -0.87 8.80
C SER A 133 -27.41 -1.15 9.40
N GLY A 134 -27.47 -1.55 10.69
CA GLY A 134 -28.70 -1.85 11.42
C GLY A 134 -28.98 -0.93 12.61
N GLU A 135 -29.96 -1.30 13.44
CA GLU A 135 -30.27 -0.58 14.67
C GLU A 135 -29.33 -1.00 15.82
N GLY A 136 -28.63 -0.04 16.41
CA GLY A 136 -27.79 -0.29 17.58
C GLY A 136 -26.71 0.77 17.77
N ARG A 137 -26.05 0.71 18.93
CA ARG A 137 -24.85 1.52 19.22
C ARG A 137 -23.57 0.83 18.77
N TYR A 138 -23.57 -0.49 18.72
CA TYR A 138 -22.42 -1.31 18.34
C TYR A 138 -22.81 -2.15 17.12
N CYS A 139 -21.86 -2.38 16.22
CA CYS A 139 -22.05 -3.34 15.15
C CYS A 139 -22.25 -4.74 15.75
N SER A 140 -22.81 -5.68 14.97
CA SER A 140 -23.07 -7.05 15.43
C SER A 140 -21.84 -7.70 16.08
N TRP A 141 -20.65 -7.41 15.56
CA TRP A 141 -19.35 -7.83 16.10
C TRP A 141 -19.02 -7.31 17.49
N CYS A 142 -19.19 -6.02 17.71
CA CYS A 142 -18.85 -5.40 18.99
C CYS A 142 -19.99 -5.48 20.01
N ARG A 143 -21.16 -5.98 19.58
CA ARG A 143 -22.34 -6.13 20.43
C ARG A 143 -22.33 -7.45 21.19
N ASP A 144 -21.68 -8.47 20.63
CA ASP A 144 -21.57 -9.78 21.25
C ASP A 144 -20.27 -9.87 22.06
N ASP A 145 -20.41 -10.06 23.38
CA ASP A 145 -19.34 -10.48 24.32
C ASP A 145 -18.85 -11.92 24.03
N ASP A 146 -19.25 -12.53 22.91
CA ASP A 146 -18.81 -13.85 22.47
C ASP A 146 -17.48 -13.69 21.72
N ALA A 147 -16.43 -13.36 22.49
CA ALA A 147 -15.06 -13.55 22.05
C ALA A 147 -14.93 -14.95 21.45
N ASP A 148 -14.49 -15.04 20.20
CA ASP A 148 -14.23 -16.34 19.58
C ASP A 148 -13.17 -17.04 20.44
N ASP A 149 -13.49 -18.19 21.01
CA ASP A 149 -12.64 -18.88 21.99
C ASP A 149 -11.30 -19.35 21.39
N ARG A 150 -11.17 -19.28 20.06
CA ARG A 150 -9.94 -19.55 19.30
C ARG A 150 -9.07 -18.30 19.12
N LEU A 151 -9.61 -17.11 19.35
CA LEU A 151 -8.85 -15.86 19.43
C LEU A 151 -8.40 -15.61 20.87
N HIS A 152 -7.15 -15.22 21.01
CA HIS A 152 -6.65 -14.77 22.29
C HIS A 152 -6.90 -13.27 22.51
N GLU A 153 -7.00 -12.85 23.77
CA GLU A 153 -7.02 -11.43 24.12
C GLU A 153 -5.78 -10.68 23.59
N TYR A 154 -5.90 -9.37 23.39
CA TYR A 154 -4.82 -8.53 22.83
C TYR A 154 -3.49 -8.63 23.60
N SER A 155 -3.54 -8.91 24.92
CA SER A 155 -2.37 -9.03 25.79
C SER A 155 -1.72 -10.41 25.78
N TYR A 156 -2.33 -11.39 25.12
CA TYR A 156 -1.82 -12.75 25.09
C TYR A 156 -0.45 -12.82 24.41
N LYS A 157 0.50 -13.41 25.13
CA LYS A 157 1.89 -13.53 24.72
C LYS A 157 2.50 -14.80 25.33
N PRO A 158 2.50 -15.91 24.59
CA PRO A 158 3.09 -17.16 25.07
C PRO A 158 4.62 -17.07 25.09
N ASP A 159 5.24 -18.08 25.71
CA ASP A 159 6.69 -18.25 25.61
C ASP A 159 7.10 -18.49 24.14
N PRO A 160 8.13 -17.80 23.63
CA PRO A 160 8.45 -17.86 22.21
C PRO A 160 9.14 -19.17 21.81
N GLU A 161 8.60 -19.85 20.79
CA GLU A 161 9.26 -20.95 20.11
C GLU A 161 10.12 -20.45 18.94
N PHE A 162 11.42 -20.74 18.93
CA PHE A 162 12.32 -20.19 17.92
C PHE A 162 12.49 -21.12 16.72
N HIS A 163 12.12 -20.64 15.53
CA HIS A 163 12.19 -21.41 14.28
C HIS A 163 13.36 -20.98 13.38
N GLY A 164 14.22 -21.95 13.05
CA GLY A 164 15.35 -21.74 12.15
C GLY A 164 16.67 -21.48 12.89
N ARG A 165 17.55 -20.67 12.31
CA ARG A 165 18.91 -20.44 12.83
C ARG A 165 19.15 -18.95 13.02
N GLY A 166 19.59 -18.58 14.22
CA GLY A 166 19.81 -17.19 14.61
C GLY A 166 21.14 -17.00 15.32
N PRO A 167 21.45 -15.74 15.65
CA PRO A 167 20.69 -15.05 16.71
C PRO A 167 19.65 -14.02 16.22
N LEU A 168 19.55 -13.78 14.90
CA LEU A 168 18.55 -12.87 14.32
C LEU A 168 17.25 -13.63 14.00
N PHE A 169 16.19 -13.33 14.75
CA PHE A 169 14.84 -13.82 14.54
C PHE A 169 13.87 -12.67 14.31
N LEU A 170 12.86 -12.92 13.48
CA LEU A 170 11.75 -12.04 13.14
C LEU A 170 10.45 -12.62 13.68
N GLY A 171 9.67 -11.85 14.43
CA GLY A 171 8.26 -12.12 14.72
C GLY A 171 7.39 -11.21 13.87
N MET A 172 6.38 -11.75 13.25
CA MET A 172 5.42 -11.05 12.41
C MET A 172 4.08 -10.96 13.13
N GLU A 173 3.53 -9.75 13.22
CA GLU A 173 2.15 -9.46 13.61
C GLU A 173 1.46 -8.86 12.37
N LEU A 174 0.44 -9.54 11.85
CA LEU A 174 -0.27 -9.17 10.63
C LEU A 174 -1.76 -9.01 10.91
N GLU A 175 -2.24 -7.77 10.85
CA GLU A 175 -3.64 -7.41 11.10
C GLU A 175 -4.48 -7.65 9.84
N ILE A 176 -5.56 -8.42 9.93
CA ILE A 176 -6.37 -8.84 8.77
C ILE A 176 -7.83 -8.55 9.06
N LYS A 177 -8.50 -7.85 8.13
CA LYS A 177 -9.95 -7.63 8.20
C LYS A 177 -10.71 -8.71 7.46
N THR A 178 -11.93 -8.99 7.90
CA THR A 178 -12.84 -9.95 7.26
C THR A 178 -14.27 -9.41 7.25
N PRO A 179 -15.10 -9.76 6.27
CA PRO A 179 -16.54 -9.67 6.43
C PRO A 179 -17.03 -10.63 7.52
N GLN A 180 -18.05 -10.22 8.29
CA GLN A 180 -18.66 -11.04 9.34
C GLN A 180 -19.02 -12.46 8.84
N ALA A 181 -19.63 -12.54 7.66
CA ALA A 181 -20.11 -13.81 7.09
C ALA A 181 -19.01 -14.87 6.88
N VAL A 182 -17.73 -14.49 6.83
CA VAL A 182 -16.61 -15.39 6.52
C VAL A 182 -15.52 -15.38 7.60
N PHE A 183 -15.72 -14.64 8.70
CA PHE A 183 -14.72 -14.53 9.77
C PHE A 183 -14.34 -15.90 10.34
N GLY A 184 -15.34 -16.71 10.71
CA GLY A 184 -15.11 -18.03 11.31
C GLY A 184 -14.31 -18.94 10.38
N ASP A 185 -14.66 -18.96 9.10
CA ASP A 185 -13.94 -19.72 8.07
C ASP A 185 -12.49 -19.22 7.89
N CYS A 186 -12.27 -17.90 8.00
CA CYS A 186 -10.93 -17.33 7.94
C CYS A 186 -10.07 -17.69 9.16
N VAL A 187 -10.66 -17.66 10.37
CA VAL A 187 -10.02 -18.10 11.62
C VAL A 187 -9.64 -19.59 11.53
N ASP A 188 -10.58 -20.44 11.13
CA ASP A 188 -10.35 -21.88 10.96
C ASP A 188 -9.24 -22.17 9.94
N LEU A 189 -9.30 -21.51 8.78
CA LEU A 189 -8.27 -21.64 7.76
C LEU A 189 -6.90 -21.21 8.28
N ALA A 190 -6.82 -20.07 8.98
CA ALA A 190 -5.56 -19.57 9.52
C ALA A 190 -4.97 -20.55 10.53
N LEU A 191 -5.76 -21.02 11.49
CA LEU A 191 -5.32 -21.98 12.51
C LEU A 191 -4.90 -23.33 11.90
N ASP A 192 -5.65 -23.86 10.93
CA ASP A 192 -5.28 -25.10 10.21
C ASP A 192 -3.94 -24.99 9.49
N ARG A 193 -3.70 -23.85 8.81
CA ARG A 193 -2.48 -23.65 8.02
C ARG A 193 -1.26 -23.33 8.87
N LEU A 194 -1.44 -22.62 9.98
CA LEU A 194 -0.34 -22.16 10.83
C LEU A 194 0.04 -23.23 11.85
N GLY A 195 -0.92 -23.97 12.41
CA GLY A 195 -0.70 -24.86 13.54
C GLY A 195 0.03 -24.13 14.67
N ASP A 196 1.02 -24.79 15.27
CA ASP A 196 1.78 -24.23 16.40
C ASP A 196 2.77 -23.12 15.99
N LEU A 197 2.86 -22.72 14.72
CA LEU A 197 3.77 -21.64 14.29
C LEU A 197 3.29 -20.25 14.73
N ALA A 198 1.98 -20.08 14.87
CA ALA A 198 1.37 -18.78 15.11
C ALA A 198 0.07 -18.94 15.89
N TYR A 199 -0.37 -17.84 16.47
CA TYR A 199 -1.62 -17.74 17.19
C TYR A 199 -2.36 -16.48 16.74
N LEU A 200 -3.68 -16.47 16.93
CA LEU A 200 -4.53 -15.36 16.54
C LEU A 200 -4.95 -14.58 17.77
N LYS A 201 -5.05 -13.26 17.64
CA LYS A 201 -5.49 -12.38 18.71
C LYS A 201 -6.57 -11.44 18.23
N GLU A 202 -7.38 -11.01 19.19
CA GLU A 202 -8.21 -9.83 19.04
C GLU A 202 -7.35 -8.57 19.02
N ASP A 203 -7.66 -7.65 18.12
CA ASP A 203 -7.13 -6.29 18.13
C ASP A 203 -8.28 -5.32 17.83
N GLY A 204 -8.59 -4.47 18.81
CA GLY A 204 -9.68 -3.51 18.72
C GLY A 204 -9.52 -2.47 17.61
N SER A 205 -8.34 -2.34 17.00
CA SER A 205 -8.12 -1.47 15.84
C SER A 205 -8.58 -2.07 14.51
N ILE A 206 -8.84 -3.38 14.44
CA ILE A 206 -9.10 -4.08 13.17
C ILE A 206 -10.57 -3.96 12.73
N GLY A 207 -11.51 -3.70 13.63
CA GLY A 207 -12.93 -3.76 13.27
C GLY A 207 -13.46 -5.19 13.43
N CYS A 208 -13.86 -5.80 12.30
CA CYS A 208 -14.02 -7.24 12.17
C CYS A 208 -12.77 -7.88 11.56
N GLY A 209 -12.12 -8.78 12.30
CA GLY A 209 -10.94 -9.49 11.84
C GLY A 209 -10.06 -9.97 12.98
N PHE A 210 -8.81 -10.32 12.68
CA PHE A 210 -7.88 -10.85 13.66
C PHE A 210 -6.43 -10.42 13.38
N GLU A 211 -5.62 -10.39 14.43
CA GLU A 211 -4.17 -10.24 14.35
C GLU A 211 -3.51 -11.62 14.33
N LEU A 212 -2.83 -11.96 13.24
CA LEU A 212 -2.01 -13.18 13.12
C LEU A 212 -0.61 -12.89 13.69
N VAL A 213 -0.25 -13.57 14.77
CA VAL A 213 1.05 -13.39 15.43
C VAL A 213 1.89 -14.66 15.37
N THR A 214 3.04 -14.56 14.74
CA THR A 214 3.97 -15.70 14.59
C THR A 214 4.96 -15.80 15.75
N HIS A 215 5.32 -17.04 16.08
CA HIS A 215 6.52 -17.31 16.84
C HIS A 215 7.79 -16.85 16.08
N PRO A 216 8.91 -16.52 16.76
CA PRO A 216 10.08 -15.95 16.10
C PRO A 216 10.75 -16.89 15.08
N MET A 217 10.95 -16.40 13.86
CA MET A 217 11.56 -17.12 12.75
C MET A 217 12.84 -16.45 12.24
N SER A 218 13.89 -17.22 11.95
CA SER A 218 14.96 -16.68 11.09
C SER A 218 14.40 -16.38 9.70
N TYR A 219 14.86 -15.31 9.03
CA TYR A 219 14.34 -14.90 7.72
C TYR A 219 14.33 -16.06 6.70
N ALA A 220 15.43 -16.81 6.61
CA ALA A 220 15.54 -17.95 5.70
C ALA A 220 14.54 -19.08 6.03
N TRP A 221 14.16 -19.25 7.30
CA TRP A 221 13.12 -20.20 7.69
C TRP A 221 11.74 -19.68 7.26
N ALA A 222 11.41 -18.41 7.56
CA ALA A 222 10.15 -17.79 7.17
C ALA A 222 9.91 -17.92 5.65
N MET A 223 10.91 -17.59 4.82
CA MET A 223 10.77 -17.69 3.36
C MET A 223 10.48 -19.12 2.87
N ARG A 224 10.93 -20.15 3.58
CA ARG A 224 10.79 -21.56 3.14
C ARG A 224 9.62 -22.31 3.78
N ARG A 225 9.21 -21.90 4.98
CA ARG A 225 8.35 -22.74 5.85
C ARG A 225 7.08 -22.04 6.30
N PHE A 226 7.03 -20.70 6.30
CA PHE A 226 5.77 -20.01 6.51
C PHE A 226 4.80 -20.39 5.37
N PRO A 227 3.51 -20.68 5.68
CA PRO A 227 2.54 -21.12 4.68
C PRO A 227 2.09 -19.96 3.79
N TRP A 228 2.97 -19.40 2.95
CA TRP A 228 2.68 -18.24 2.10
C TRP A 228 1.38 -18.33 1.27
N PRO A 229 0.94 -19.51 0.76
CA PRO A 229 -0.36 -19.63 0.10
C PRO A 229 -1.57 -19.26 0.98
N LEU A 230 -1.45 -19.31 2.31
CA LEU A 230 -2.50 -18.92 3.26
C LEU A 230 -3.04 -17.53 2.96
N LEU A 231 -2.16 -16.56 2.67
CA LEU A 231 -2.60 -15.17 2.45
C LEU A 231 -3.54 -15.05 1.24
N GLY A 232 -3.23 -15.76 0.14
CA GLY A 232 -4.11 -15.82 -1.03
C GLY A 232 -5.39 -16.61 -0.78
N GLN A 233 -5.35 -17.62 0.10
CA GLN A 233 -6.53 -18.39 0.50
C GLN A 233 -7.49 -17.56 1.38
N LEU A 234 -6.95 -16.78 2.32
CA LEU A 234 -7.73 -15.83 3.11
C LEU A 234 -8.39 -14.78 2.21
N HIS A 235 -7.64 -14.23 1.26
CA HIS A 235 -8.20 -13.29 0.29
C HIS A 235 -9.34 -13.92 -0.53
N ALA A 236 -9.17 -15.18 -0.96
CA ALA A 236 -10.21 -15.90 -1.71
C ALA A 236 -11.48 -16.18 -0.89
N LEU A 237 -11.38 -16.26 0.45
CA LEU A 237 -12.52 -16.33 1.35
C LEU A 237 -13.21 -14.96 1.56
N GLY A 238 -12.61 -13.87 1.10
CA GLY A 238 -13.15 -12.52 1.25
C GLY A 238 -12.45 -11.68 2.32
N ALA A 239 -11.40 -12.19 2.97
CA ALA A 239 -10.56 -11.37 3.83
C ALA A 239 -9.89 -10.25 3.02
N TYR A 240 -9.65 -9.12 3.67
CA TYR A 240 -9.09 -7.93 3.06
C TYR A 240 -8.23 -7.13 4.02
N THR A 241 -7.54 -6.13 3.47
CA THR A 241 -6.72 -5.17 4.20
C THR A 241 -6.99 -3.79 3.63
N ASP A 242 -6.88 -2.76 4.46
CA ASP A 242 -6.99 -1.36 4.06
C ASP A 242 -5.91 -0.52 4.77
N THR A 243 -5.98 0.80 4.64
CA THR A 243 -5.01 1.73 5.26
C THR A 243 -5.08 1.76 6.78
N GLY A 244 -6.14 1.21 7.39
CA GLY A 244 -6.35 1.16 8.83
C GLY A 244 -5.61 0.03 9.53
N VAL A 245 -5.09 -0.97 8.80
CA VAL A 245 -4.43 -2.15 9.38
C VAL A 245 -2.95 -2.28 8.99
N GLY A 246 -2.15 -2.82 9.90
CA GLY A 246 -0.70 -2.84 9.86
C GLY A 246 -0.05 -4.22 9.77
N LEU A 247 1.24 -4.18 9.44
CA LEU A 247 2.18 -5.27 9.60
C LEU A 247 3.32 -4.79 10.50
N HIS A 248 3.45 -5.42 11.67
CA HIS A 248 4.56 -5.19 12.58
C HIS A 248 5.58 -6.31 12.49
N VAL A 249 6.87 -5.93 12.49
CA VAL A 249 7.99 -6.88 12.45
C VAL A 249 8.84 -6.68 13.70
N HIS A 250 8.69 -7.61 14.62
CA HIS A 250 9.57 -7.76 15.77
C HIS A 250 10.91 -8.35 15.30
N VAL A 251 12.02 -7.79 15.78
CA VAL A 251 13.37 -8.29 15.52
C VAL A 251 14.11 -8.49 16.83
N SER A 252 14.65 -9.68 17.06
CA SER A 252 15.45 -10.00 18.23
C SER A 252 16.64 -9.04 18.40
N ARG A 253 16.80 -8.46 19.59
CA ARG A 253 17.96 -7.63 19.95
C ARG A 253 19.28 -8.42 19.88
N ALA A 254 19.22 -9.72 20.18
CA ALA A 254 20.36 -10.63 20.06
C ALA A 254 20.91 -10.74 18.62
N GLY A 255 20.09 -10.40 17.62
CA GLY A 255 20.52 -10.32 16.22
C GLY A 255 21.56 -9.24 15.97
N PHE A 256 21.70 -8.24 16.84
CA PHE A 256 22.66 -7.15 16.67
C PHE A 256 23.99 -7.46 17.39
N SER A 257 25.09 -7.22 16.69
CA SER A 257 26.44 -7.53 17.19
C SER A 257 26.97 -6.56 18.26
N SER A 258 26.37 -5.38 18.40
CA SER A 258 26.73 -4.38 19.41
C SER A 258 25.74 -3.21 19.41
N PRO A 259 25.75 -2.36 20.46
CA PRO A 259 25.10 -1.04 20.43
C PRO A 259 25.47 -0.21 19.19
N ALA A 260 26.73 -0.26 18.75
CA ALA A 260 27.16 0.46 17.54
C ALA A 260 26.48 -0.06 16.27
N HIS A 261 26.20 -1.37 16.19
CA HIS A 261 25.43 -1.95 15.09
C HIS A 261 23.96 -1.46 15.15
N VAL A 262 23.29 -1.52 16.30
CA VAL A 262 21.94 -0.96 16.47
C VAL A 262 21.88 0.50 16.02
N PHE A 263 22.87 1.31 16.44
CA PHE A 263 22.97 2.71 16.03
C PHE A 263 23.06 2.87 14.51
N ARG A 264 23.92 2.10 13.84
CA ARG A 264 24.05 2.16 12.37
C ARG A 264 22.76 1.77 11.66
N TRP A 265 22.11 0.70 12.12
CA TRP A 265 20.84 0.23 11.57
C TRP A 265 19.74 1.28 11.69
N MET A 266 19.49 1.79 12.90
CA MET A 266 18.49 2.83 13.13
C MET A 266 18.83 4.11 12.36
N LYS A 267 20.10 4.53 12.31
CA LYS A 267 20.51 5.70 11.51
C LYS A 267 20.26 5.50 10.02
N PHE A 268 20.56 4.32 9.49
CA PHE A 268 20.23 3.97 8.12
C PHE A 268 18.72 4.06 7.89
N PHE A 269 17.92 3.41 8.73
CA PHE A 269 16.46 3.38 8.62
C PHE A 269 15.86 4.79 8.64
N TYR A 270 16.16 5.61 9.67
CA TYR A 270 15.62 6.96 9.81
C TYR A 270 16.10 7.93 8.72
N ARG A 271 17.27 7.73 8.11
CA ARG A 271 17.77 8.58 7.01
C ARG A 271 17.08 8.28 5.69
N ASN A 272 16.60 7.05 5.51
CA ASN A 272 15.93 6.60 4.29
C ASN A 272 14.41 6.53 4.48
N GLN A 273 13.85 7.44 5.30
CA GLN A 273 12.42 7.50 5.60
C GLN A 273 11.56 7.45 4.34
N THR A 274 11.82 8.30 3.34
CA THR A 274 11.03 8.34 2.11
C THR A 274 10.95 6.96 1.45
N HIS A 275 12.08 6.29 1.27
CA HIS A 275 12.11 4.96 0.67
C HIS A 275 11.47 3.88 1.55
N ALA A 276 11.66 3.96 2.87
CA ALA A 276 11.02 3.06 3.82
C ALA A 276 9.48 3.24 3.82
N THR A 277 8.99 4.48 3.71
CA THR A 277 7.57 4.82 3.58
C THR A 277 6.99 4.31 2.26
N THR A 278 7.67 4.50 1.13
CA THR A 278 7.23 3.92 -0.15
C THR A 278 7.10 2.40 -0.04
N LEU A 279 8.12 1.72 0.50
CA LEU A 279 8.07 0.26 0.71
C LEU A 279 6.98 -0.17 1.70
N ALA A 280 6.66 0.68 2.66
CA ALA A 280 5.61 0.43 3.64
C ALA A 280 4.20 0.50 3.05
N ARG A 281 4.02 1.09 1.86
CA ARG A 281 2.72 1.27 1.18
C ARG A 281 1.65 2.00 2.02
N ARG A 282 2.07 2.72 3.05
CA ARG A 282 1.23 3.66 3.81
C ARG A 282 2.07 4.80 4.33
N ASP A 283 1.43 5.96 4.45
CA ASP A 283 2.06 7.10 5.08
C ASP A 283 2.23 6.86 6.59
N PRO A 284 3.37 7.29 7.17
CA PRO A 284 3.58 7.17 8.59
C PRO A 284 2.63 8.10 9.34
N ASP A 285 1.81 7.50 10.20
CA ASP A 285 0.84 8.20 11.02
C ASP A 285 1.37 8.41 12.46
N TYR A 286 0.45 8.71 13.39
CA TYR A 286 0.79 8.81 14.80
C TYR A 286 1.34 7.48 15.36
N TRP A 287 0.85 6.32 14.90
CA TRP A 287 1.16 4.99 15.42
C TRP A 287 2.45 4.38 14.85
N ALA A 288 3.01 4.97 13.79
CA ALA A 288 4.28 4.58 13.16
C ALA A 288 5.21 5.78 12.86
N SER A 289 5.27 6.76 13.76
CA SER A 289 5.89 8.06 13.49
C SER A 289 7.42 8.01 13.31
N PHE A 290 7.92 8.68 12.26
CA PHE A 290 9.34 9.01 12.08
C PHE A 290 9.72 10.31 12.81
N SER A 291 9.50 10.37 14.12
CA SER A 291 9.64 11.63 14.85
C SER A 291 11.08 12.18 14.88
N PRO A 292 11.29 13.51 14.75
CA PRO A 292 12.61 14.11 14.91
C PRO A 292 13.27 13.80 16.26
N ARG A 293 12.45 13.65 17.31
CA ARG A 293 12.92 13.35 18.66
C ARG A 293 13.46 11.93 18.79
N ALA A 294 12.78 10.93 18.21
CA ALA A 294 13.33 9.57 18.14
C ALA A 294 14.62 9.55 17.29
N ARG A 295 14.63 10.24 16.14
CA ARG A 295 15.82 10.36 15.28
C ARG A 295 17.02 10.95 16.03
N ALA A 296 16.82 11.92 16.92
CA ALA A 296 17.88 12.53 17.72
C ALA A 296 18.44 11.61 18.81
N ARG A 297 17.65 10.63 19.28
CA ARG A 297 17.98 9.77 20.43
C ARG A 297 18.35 8.33 20.09
N VAL A 298 18.57 8.03 18.81
CA VAL A 298 19.06 6.72 18.34
C VAL A 298 20.28 6.22 19.13
N ALA A 299 21.18 7.11 19.56
CA ALA A 299 22.34 6.74 20.38
C ALA A 299 21.95 6.19 21.77
N ASP A 300 20.88 6.71 22.37
CA ASP A 300 20.40 6.25 23.67
C ASP A 300 19.69 4.90 23.53
N PHE A 301 18.85 4.74 22.49
CA PHE A 301 18.16 3.47 22.21
C PHE A 301 19.14 2.35 21.93
N ALA A 302 20.20 2.65 21.18
CA ALA A 302 21.30 1.72 20.93
C ALA A 302 21.99 1.26 22.23
N LYS A 303 22.04 2.11 23.26
CA LYS A 303 22.59 1.79 24.59
C LYS A 303 21.60 1.10 25.52
N GLY A 304 20.35 0.90 25.08
CA GLY A 304 19.33 0.20 25.86
C GLY A 304 18.28 1.08 26.53
N GLU A 305 18.21 2.38 26.22
CA GLU A 305 17.07 3.21 26.65
C GLU A 305 15.78 2.72 26.00
N ARG A 306 14.74 2.47 26.80
CA ARG A 306 13.47 1.88 26.35
C ARG A 306 12.25 2.77 26.60
N TRP A 307 12.28 3.68 27.58
CA TRP A 307 11.06 4.29 28.11
C TRP A 307 10.74 5.67 27.56
N ALA A 308 11.55 6.14 26.62
CA ALA A 308 11.58 7.56 26.36
C ALA A 308 10.54 8.11 25.35
N PHE A 309 9.93 7.28 24.48
CA PHE A 309 9.16 7.79 23.31
C PHE A 309 7.89 7.04 22.94
N GLY A 310 7.41 6.15 23.80
CA GLY A 310 6.16 5.43 23.54
C GLY A 310 6.28 4.36 22.45
N ARG A 311 5.24 3.54 22.34
CA ARG A 311 5.10 2.47 21.33
C ARG A 311 4.86 2.98 19.90
N THR A 312 4.63 4.27 19.72
CA THR A 312 4.05 4.89 18.52
C THR A 312 5.10 5.32 17.49
N GLN A 313 6.32 4.81 17.60
CA GLN A 313 7.43 5.18 16.72
C GLN A 313 7.59 4.15 15.60
N ALA A 314 8.11 4.60 14.45
CA ALA A 314 8.46 3.75 13.32
C ALA A 314 9.30 2.51 13.74
N ILE A 315 10.18 2.70 14.73
CA ILE A 315 10.84 1.62 15.47
C ILE A 315 10.48 1.77 16.95
N ASN A 316 9.61 0.90 17.44
CA ASN A 316 9.32 0.78 18.86
C ASN A 316 10.46 0.04 19.57
N VAL A 317 11.00 0.70 20.59
CA VAL A 317 12.16 0.23 21.39
C VAL A 317 11.76 -0.26 22.78
N GLN A 318 10.48 -0.19 23.15
CA GLN A 318 10.01 -0.63 24.45
C GLN A 318 10.13 -2.14 24.68
N PRO A 319 9.87 -3.01 23.68
CA PRO A 319 9.99 -4.45 23.90
C PRO A 319 11.37 -4.84 24.42
N GLU A 320 11.38 -5.69 25.44
CA GLU A 320 12.60 -6.03 26.17
C GLU A 320 13.61 -6.78 25.31
N HIS A 321 13.14 -7.78 24.58
CA HIS A 321 13.99 -8.68 23.80
C HIS A 321 14.01 -8.37 22.31
N THR A 322 13.16 -7.44 21.84
CA THR A 322 13.04 -7.09 20.43
C THR A 322 13.09 -5.59 20.20
N PHE A 323 13.38 -5.17 18.97
CA PHE A 323 12.84 -3.94 18.42
C PHE A 323 11.62 -4.30 17.58
N GLU A 324 10.68 -3.39 17.41
CA GLU A 324 9.48 -3.62 16.60
C GLU A 324 9.40 -2.54 15.52
N VAL A 325 9.39 -2.96 14.26
CA VAL A 325 9.23 -2.08 13.11
C VAL A 325 7.76 -2.03 12.74
N ARG A 326 7.15 -0.84 12.80
CA ARG A 326 5.68 -0.66 12.77
C ARG A 326 5.14 -0.05 11.48
N ILE A 327 6.01 0.23 10.51
CA ILE A 327 5.67 1.16 9.43
C ILE A 327 4.79 0.54 8.34
N PHE A 328 4.82 -0.78 8.16
CA PHE A 328 4.24 -1.42 6.98
C PHE A 328 2.72 -1.48 7.05
N ALA A 329 2.06 -1.24 5.93
CA ALA A 329 0.67 -1.61 5.72
C ALA A 329 0.55 -3.14 5.74
N SER A 330 -0.58 -3.62 6.27
CA SER A 330 -0.94 -5.04 6.14
C SER A 330 -1.11 -5.43 4.67
N SER A 331 -1.05 -6.73 4.38
CA SER A 331 -1.25 -7.25 3.03
C SER A 331 -1.57 -8.75 3.02
N LEU A 332 -2.44 -9.14 2.07
CA LEU A 332 -2.67 -10.54 1.69
C LEU A 332 -1.90 -10.95 0.43
N VAL A 333 -1.02 -10.10 -0.10
CA VAL A 333 -0.12 -10.40 -1.21
C VAL A 333 1.20 -10.93 -0.64
N PRO A 334 1.59 -12.20 -0.89
CA PRO A 334 2.80 -12.77 -0.29
C PRO A 334 4.08 -11.97 -0.53
N GLN A 335 4.27 -11.44 -1.74
CA GLN A 335 5.45 -10.64 -2.08
C GLN A 335 5.58 -9.41 -1.15
N GLN A 336 4.48 -8.72 -0.89
CA GLN A 336 4.43 -7.50 -0.10
C GLN A 336 4.84 -7.73 1.37
N VAL A 337 4.41 -8.84 1.95
CA VAL A 337 4.79 -9.26 3.32
C VAL A 337 6.22 -9.78 3.36
N GLN A 338 6.61 -10.59 2.38
CA GLN A 338 7.99 -11.10 2.25
C GLN A 338 8.99 -9.96 2.07
N ALA A 339 8.65 -8.92 1.31
CA ALA A 339 9.47 -7.73 1.11
C ALA A 339 9.69 -6.93 2.39
N ALA A 340 8.65 -6.79 3.23
CA ALA A 340 8.78 -6.17 4.55
C ALA A 340 9.77 -6.94 5.44
N LEU A 341 9.62 -8.27 5.54
CA LEU A 341 10.55 -9.13 6.28
C LEU A 341 11.98 -9.06 5.70
N ALA A 342 12.10 -9.04 4.38
CA ALA A 342 13.37 -8.95 3.67
C ALA A 342 14.07 -7.61 3.90
N PHE A 343 13.32 -6.51 3.95
CA PHE A 343 13.88 -5.20 4.27
C PHE A 343 14.37 -5.12 5.71
N VAL A 344 13.60 -5.62 6.67
CA VAL A 344 14.01 -5.64 8.08
C VAL A 344 15.26 -6.50 8.25
N ALA A 345 15.26 -7.75 7.79
CA ALA A 345 16.43 -8.63 7.89
C ALA A 345 17.64 -8.10 7.09
N GLY A 346 17.43 -7.71 5.83
CA GLY A 346 18.47 -7.25 4.93
C GLY A 346 19.11 -5.95 5.39
N SER A 347 18.34 -4.98 5.92
CA SER A 347 18.90 -3.74 6.46
C SER A 347 19.77 -3.96 7.70
N ILE A 348 19.43 -4.96 8.52
CA ILE A 348 20.26 -5.35 9.68
C ILE A 348 21.56 -5.99 9.20
N GLU A 349 21.49 -6.99 8.31
CA GLU A 349 22.69 -7.64 7.80
C GLU A 349 23.60 -6.67 7.03
N TYR A 350 23.02 -5.81 6.20
CA TYR A 350 23.75 -4.76 5.49
C TYR A 350 24.53 -3.86 6.47
N THR A 351 23.90 -3.40 7.55
CA THR A 351 24.52 -2.47 8.50
C THR A 351 25.46 -3.12 9.51
N ARG A 352 25.44 -4.46 9.62
CA ARG A 352 26.30 -5.24 10.53
C ARG A 352 27.77 -4.93 10.34
N HIS A 353 28.22 -4.83 9.09
CA HIS A 353 29.63 -4.70 8.73
C HIS A 353 30.04 -3.31 8.24
N LEU A 354 29.12 -2.34 8.17
CA LEU A 354 29.46 -0.98 7.77
C LEU A 354 30.48 -0.34 8.71
N THR A 355 31.61 0.08 8.14
CA THR A 355 32.62 0.87 8.85
C THR A 355 32.33 2.37 8.76
N ALA A 356 32.98 3.17 9.60
CA ALA A 356 32.93 4.63 9.46
C ALA A 356 33.44 5.10 8.08
N GLY A 357 34.38 4.37 7.48
CA GLY A 357 34.88 4.64 6.12
C GLY A 357 33.83 4.38 5.04
N ASP A 358 33.09 3.27 5.13
CA ASP A 358 32.00 2.97 4.20
C ASP A 358 30.88 4.02 4.31
N ILE A 359 30.56 4.43 5.53
CA ILE A 359 29.56 5.47 5.77
C ILE A 359 30.01 6.81 5.19
N ALA A 360 31.20 7.29 5.56
CA ALA A 360 31.65 8.65 5.24
C ALA A 360 32.13 8.81 3.79
N ARG A 361 32.75 7.78 3.20
CA ARG A 361 33.39 7.87 1.87
C ARG A 361 32.62 7.14 0.77
N ARG A 362 31.83 6.13 1.13
CA ARG A 362 31.08 5.30 0.17
C ARG A 362 29.57 5.46 0.31
N ARG A 363 29.12 6.48 1.06
CA ARG A 363 27.70 6.80 1.25
C ARG A 363 26.92 5.59 1.77
N GLY A 364 27.52 4.77 2.64
CA GLY A 364 26.94 3.51 3.10
C GLY A 364 25.61 3.64 3.88
N TRP A 365 25.19 4.86 4.24
CA TRP A 365 23.86 5.11 4.81
C TRP A 365 22.81 5.55 3.78
N GLU A 366 23.16 5.73 2.51
CA GLU A 366 22.22 6.13 1.47
C GLU A 366 21.55 4.91 0.83
N TRP A 367 20.29 5.07 0.45
CA TRP A 367 19.48 4.02 -0.18
C TRP A 367 20.15 3.35 -1.39
N PRO A 368 20.79 4.05 -2.34
CA PRO A 368 21.41 3.40 -3.49
C PRO A 368 22.51 2.40 -3.11
N ALA A 369 23.25 2.64 -2.02
CA ALA A 369 24.27 1.71 -1.53
C ALA A 369 23.65 0.43 -0.97
N PHE A 370 22.53 0.55 -0.25
CA PHE A 370 21.75 -0.59 0.22
C PHE A 370 21.15 -1.38 -0.94
N VAL A 371 20.54 -0.73 -1.93
CA VAL A 371 19.98 -1.40 -3.12
C VAL A 371 21.06 -2.14 -3.91
N ALA A 372 22.22 -1.53 -4.10
CA ALA A 372 23.36 -2.19 -4.75
C ALA A 372 23.80 -3.44 -3.97
N TRP A 373 23.82 -3.37 -2.64
CA TRP A 373 24.09 -4.54 -1.80
C TRP A 373 23.01 -5.61 -1.95
N ILE A 374 21.73 -5.26 -1.85
CA ILE A 374 20.61 -6.21 -1.99
C ILE A 374 20.63 -6.92 -3.34
N ARG A 375 20.97 -6.24 -4.44
CA ARG A 375 21.13 -6.87 -5.77
C ARG A 375 22.16 -8.01 -5.82
N SER A 376 23.12 -8.01 -4.90
CA SER A 376 24.12 -9.09 -4.76
C SER A 376 23.73 -10.19 -3.75
N HIS A 377 22.55 -10.09 -3.12
CA HIS A 377 22.06 -11.02 -2.08
C HIS A 377 20.70 -11.62 -2.51
N PRO A 378 20.72 -12.69 -3.33
CA PRO A 378 19.52 -13.25 -3.94
C PRO A 378 18.50 -13.80 -2.93
N GLU A 379 18.91 -14.07 -1.70
CA GLU A 379 18.00 -14.45 -0.61
C GLU A 379 16.97 -13.36 -0.31
N TYR A 380 17.27 -12.08 -0.57
CA TYR A 380 16.34 -10.95 -0.38
C TYR A 380 15.58 -10.56 -1.65
N ARG A 381 15.51 -11.45 -2.66
CA ARG A 381 14.81 -11.18 -3.93
C ARG A 381 13.39 -10.62 -3.78
N PRO A 382 12.55 -11.04 -2.80
CA PRO A 382 11.22 -10.45 -2.63
C PRO A 382 11.24 -8.93 -2.43
N LEU A 383 12.28 -8.39 -1.77
CA LEU A 383 12.45 -6.95 -1.62
C LEU A 383 12.73 -6.26 -2.96
N LEU A 384 13.57 -6.85 -3.81
CA LEU A 384 13.88 -6.26 -5.12
C LEU A 384 12.65 -6.22 -6.02
N ALA A 385 11.90 -7.32 -6.08
CA ALA A 385 10.68 -7.40 -6.86
C ALA A 385 9.68 -6.33 -6.43
N GLU A 386 9.45 -6.19 -5.11
CA GLU A 386 8.54 -5.16 -4.58
C GLU A 386 9.03 -3.74 -4.88
N MET A 387 10.33 -3.49 -4.77
CA MET A 387 10.89 -2.18 -5.09
C MET A 387 10.77 -1.82 -6.58
N GLU A 388 10.84 -2.81 -7.47
CA GLU A 388 10.64 -2.63 -8.91
C GLU A 388 9.17 -2.33 -9.21
N ASP A 389 8.24 -3.09 -8.64
CA ASP A 389 6.80 -2.87 -8.82
C ASP A 389 6.37 -1.47 -8.32
N LEU A 390 6.86 -1.05 -7.16
CA LEU A 390 6.56 0.27 -6.60
C LEU A 390 7.17 1.42 -7.42
N ALA A 391 8.30 1.20 -8.09
CA ALA A 391 8.90 2.20 -8.97
C ALA A 391 8.18 2.31 -10.32
N CYS A 392 7.52 1.24 -10.78
CA CYS A 392 6.69 1.26 -11.97
C CYS A 392 5.31 1.89 -11.74
N ALA A 393 4.83 1.91 -10.50
CA ALA A 393 3.55 2.50 -10.10
C ALA A 393 3.61 4.00 -9.77
N SER A 394 4.82 4.60 -9.72
CA SER A 394 5.08 5.97 -9.23
C SER A 394 5.29 7.01 -10.31
#